data_AF-A0A972IMK7-F1
#
_entry.id   AF-A0A972IMK7-F1
#
_cell.length_a   1.000
_cell.length_b   1.000
_cell.length_c   1.000
_cell.angle_alpha   90.00
_cell.angle_beta   90.00
_cell.angle_gamma   90.00
#
_symmetry.space_group_name_H-M   'P 1'
#
loop_
_entity.id
_entity.type
_entity.pdbx_description
1 polymer ?
#
loop_
_entity_poly.entity_id
_entity_poly.type
_entity_poly.pdbx_seq_one_letter_code
_entity_poly.pdbx_strand_id
1 'polypeptide(L)'
;MIFSTRLGKIEVDEAEVLTFEAGIPGFEPWHRYALIMLPETQPVQWLISLESMEIAFPVLDPWLVKKDYAFDISQDVVDRLDIKNREKILVTNMVRIPQNNPQEMTINLLAPIIVNTENRKAMQLVLDRSDYSLRHMIREEANKPVATNEGEICSS
;
A
#
# COMPACT_ATOMS: atom_id res chain seq x y z
N MET A 1 10.17 -17.51 11.07
CA MET A 1 10.41 -17.02 12.45
C MET A 1 9.10 -16.55 13.05
N ILE A 2 8.88 -16.71 14.36
CA ILE A 2 7.62 -16.35 15.00
C ILE A 2 7.75 -14.99 15.70
N PHE A 3 6.84 -14.08 15.37
CA PHE A 3 6.75 -12.75 15.96
C PHE A 3 5.44 -12.59 16.73
N SER A 4 5.50 -11.95 17.90
CA SER A 4 4.30 -11.47 18.58
C SER A 4 3.95 -10.10 18.01
N THR A 5 2.71 -9.92 17.56
CA THR A 5 2.27 -8.73 16.83
C THR A 5 0.86 -8.32 17.28
N ARG A 6 0.34 -7.20 16.78
CA ARG A 6 -1.04 -6.77 17.02
C ARG A 6 -2.09 -7.79 16.55
N LEU A 7 -1.72 -8.65 15.61
CA LEU A 7 -2.57 -9.69 15.04
C LEU A 7 -2.38 -11.05 15.72
N GLY A 8 -1.64 -11.10 16.82
CA GLY A 8 -1.26 -12.33 17.51
C GLY A 8 0.12 -12.83 17.08
N LYS A 9 0.36 -14.14 17.24
CA LYS A 9 1.62 -14.76 16.84
C LYS A 9 1.57 -15.10 15.36
N ILE A 10 2.48 -14.52 14.59
CA ILE A 10 2.58 -14.73 13.14
C ILE A 10 3.95 -15.31 12.81
N GLU A 11 3.96 -16.31 11.95
CA GLU A 11 5.18 -16.83 11.35
C GLU A 11 5.50 -16.05 10.07
N VAL A 12 6.72 -15.51 10.00
CA VAL A 12 7.23 -14.72 8.87
C VAL A 12 8.58 -15.30 8.45
N ASP A 13 8.77 -15.55 7.16
CA ASP A 13 10.08 -15.91 6.60
C ASP A 13 10.99 -14.66 6.62
N GLU A 14 12.24 -14.82 7.03
CA GLU A 14 13.20 -13.71 7.01
C GLU A 14 13.39 -13.13 5.60
N ALA A 15 13.25 -13.96 4.56
CA ALA A 15 13.30 -13.54 3.17
C ALA A 15 12.10 -12.68 2.72
N GLU A 16 11.04 -12.61 3.54
CA GLU A 16 9.84 -11.79 3.29
C GLU A 16 9.81 -10.51 4.12
N VAL A 17 10.76 -10.32 5.03
CA VAL A 17 10.84 -9.13 5.87
C VAL A 17 11.16 -7.89 5.03
N LEU A 18 10.27 -6.90 5.11
CA LEU A 18 10.42 -5.61 4.48
C LEU A 18 11.26 -4.68 5.36
N THR A 19 12.22 -3.99 4.74
CA THR A 19 13.09 -3.02 5.42
C THR A 19 12.75 -1.60 4.98
N PHE A 20 12.28 -0.78 5.93
CA PHE A 20 12.05 0.64 5.78
C PHE A 20 13.25 1.39 6.36
N GLU A 21 14.25 1.74 5.54
CA GLU A 21 15.51 2.33 6.04
C GLU A 21 15.30 3.63 6.83
N ALA A 22 14.34 4.46 6.42
CA ALA A 22 13.96 5.69 7.13
C ALA A 22 12.78 5.48 8.10
N GLY A 23 12.30 4.24 8.26
CA GLY A 23 11.03 3.93 8.89
C GLY A 23 9.84 4.45 8.08
N ILE A 24 8.68 4.49 8.73
CA ILE A 24 7.44 5.07 8.19
C ILE A 24 7.22 6.43 8.87
N PRO A 25 6.83 7.50 8.16
CA PRO A 25 6.48 8.78 8.78
C PRO A 25 5.52 8.65 9.98
N GLY A 26 5.92 9.18 11.14
CA GLY A 26 5.23 9.04 12.42
C GLY A 26 5.52 7.74 13.19
N PHE A 27 6.33 6.85 12.62
CA PHE A 27 6.75 5.55 13.16
C PHE A 27 8.22 5.25 12.82
N GLU A 28 9.05 6.29 12.69
CA GLU A 28 10.44 6.25 12.24
C GLU A 28 11.36 5.31 13.04
N PRO A 29 11.17 5.08 14.35
CA PRO A 29 12.02 4.16 15.11
C PRO A 29 11.94 2.68 14.68
N TRP A 30 10.95 2.32 13.87
CA TRP A 30 10.70 0.94 13.46
C TRP A 30 10.99 0.78 11.98
N HIS A 31 11.76 -0.25 11.64
CA HIS A 31 12.34 -0.45 10.32
C HIS A 31 11.94 -1.79 9.70
N ARG A 32 11.55 -2.78 10.50
CA ARG A 32 11.24 -4.14 10.03
C ARG A 32 9.74 -4.39 10.06
N TYR A 33 9.21 -4.74 8.90
CA TYR A 33 7.79 -4.99 8.72
C TYR A 33 7.55 -6.26 7.90
N ALA A 34 6.33 -6.78 7.97
CA ALA A 34 5.86 -7.85 7.09
C ALA A 34 4.48 -7.50 6.53
N LEU A 35 4.22 -7.92 5.30
CA LEU A 35 2.92 -7.77 4.66
C LEU A 35 2.15 -9.09 4.75
N ILE A 36 1.09 -9.10 5.54
CA ILE A 36 0.32 -10.31 5.86
C ILE A 36 -1.07 -10.23 5.24
N MET A 37 -1.47 -11.30 4.56
CA MET A 37 -2.85 -11.46 4.08
C MET A 37 -3.59 -12.42 5.00
N LEU A 38 -4.64 -11.92 5.65
CA LEU A 38 -5.56 -12.74 6.45
C LEU A 38 -6.82 -13.05 5.63
N PRO A 39 -7.30 -14.30 5.58
CA PRO A 39 -8.52 -14.65 4.85
C PRO A 39 -9.74 -13.82 5.24
N GLU A 40 -9.85 -13.45 6.52
CA GLU A 40 -11.00 -12.74 7.09
C GLU A 40 -11.07 -11.26 6.67
N THR A 41 -9.94 -10.68 6.24
CA THR A 41 -9.87 -9.27 5.87
C THR A 41 -9.67 -9.03 4.38
N GLN A 42 -9.58 -10.09 3.55
CA GLN A 42 -9.41 -9.92 2.11
C GLN A 42 -10.51 -9.01 1.52
N PRO A 43 -10.16 -8.07 0.61
CA PRO A 43 -8.86 -7.87 -0.02
C PRO A 43 -7.85 -7.02 0.79
N VAL A 44 -8.18 -6.56 2.00
CA VAL A 44 -7.28 -5.78 2.87
C VAL A 44 -6.17 -6.69 3.42
N GLN A 45 -4.93 -6.23 3.26
CA GLN A 45 -3.73 -6.81 3.85
C GLN A 45 -3.31 -6.00 5.08
N TRP A 46 -2.37 -6.55 5.85
CA TRP A 46 -1.81 -5.89 7.03
C TRP A 46 -0.31 -5.72 6.90
N LEU A 47 0.14 -4.46 6.94
CA LEU A 47 1.55 -4.15 7.13
C LEU A 47 1.82 -4.08 8.64
N ILE A 48 2.48 -5.10 9.18
CA ILE A 48 2.74 -5.24 10.62
C ILE A 48 4.19 -4.93 10.94
N SER A 49 4.46 -4.29 12.08
CA SER A 49 5.83 -4.17 12.58
C SER A 49 6.28 -5.50 13.20
N LEU A 50 7.54 -5.86 12.97
CA LEU A 50 8.20 -7.00 13.62
C LEU A 50 8.98 -6.59 14.89
N GLU A 51 8.97 -5.30 15.21
CA GLU A 51 9.71 -4.69 16.32
C GLU A 51 8.77 -4.09 17.37
N SER A 52 7.51 -3.83 17.02
CA SER A 52 6.49 -3.30 17.93
C SER A 52 5.14 -4.00 17.77
N MET A 53 4.62 -4.53 18.88
CA MET A 53 3.31 -5.18 18.94
C MET A 53 2.13 -4.23 18.75
N GLU A 54 2.35 -2.92 18.88
CA GLU A 54 1.28 -1.92 18.78
C GLU A 54 0.98 -1.51 17.33
N ILE A 55 1.87 -1.85 16.40
CA ILE A 55 1.87 -1.29 15.04
C ILE A 55 1.41 -2.34 14.03
N ALA A 56 0.23 -2.07 13.46
CA ALA A 56 -0.29 -2.75 12.28
C ALA A 56 -1.14 -1.78 11.47
N PHE A 57 -0.86 -1.68 10.17
CA PHE A 57 -1.61 -0.82 9.25
C PHE A 57 -2.40 -1.70 8.29
N PRO A 58 -3.73 -1.51 8.18
CA PRO A 58 -4.46 -2.09 7.07
C PRO A 58 -4.03 -1.37 5.78
N VAL A 59 -3.70 -2.14 4.75
CA VAL A 59 -3.26 -1.66 3.44
C VAL A 59 -4.04 -2.37 2.34
N LEU A 60 -4.15 -1.72 1.19
CA LEU A 60 -4.92 -2.21 0.06
C LEU A 60 -4.22 -1.85 -1.25
N ASP A 61 -4.32 -2.74 -2.23
CA ASP A 61 -3.94 -2.44 -3.62
C ASP A 61 -4.75 -1.23 -4.11
N PRO A 62 -4.10 -0.10 -4.45
CA PRO A 62 -4.80 1.12 -4.83
C PRO A 62 -5.60 0.96 -6.13
N TRP A 63 -5.22 0.06 -7.03
CA TRP A 63 -5.93 -0.20 -8.29
C TRP A 63 -7.20 -1.02 -8.10
N LEU A 64 -7.43 -1.61 -6.93
CA LEU A 64 -8.75 -2.13 -6.56
C LEU A 64 -9.75 -1.00 -6.28
N VAL A 65 -9.27 0.18 -5.88
CA VAL A 65 -10.10 1.35 -5.55
C VAL A 65 -10.17 2.31 -6.73
N LYS A 66 -9.02 2.79 -7.22
CA LYS A 66 -8.93 3.77 -8.30
C LYS A 66 -8.17 3.18 -9.49
N LYS A 67 -8.90 2.78 -10.53
CA LYS A 67 -8.36 2.03 -11.69
C LYS A 67 -7.33 2.81 -12.50
N ASP A 68 -7.48 4.12 -12.56
CA ASP A 68 -6.60 5.09 -13.21
C ASP A 68 -5.56 5.70 -12.25
N TYR A 69 -5.29 5.07 -11.11
CA TYR A 69 -4.25 5.51 -10.19
C TYR A 69 -2.87 5.41 -10.87
N ALA A 70 -2.16 6.54 -10.94
CA ALA A 70 -0.88 6.65 -11.63
C ALA A 70 -0.05 7.77 -11.00
N PHE A 71 1.24 7.52 -10.82
CA PHE A 71 2.19 8.47 -10.27
C PHE A 71 3.59 8.17 -10.78
N ASP A 72 4.45 9.18 -10.77
CA ASP A 72 5.85 9.04 -11.14
C ASP A 72 6.71 8.72 -9.91
N ILE A 73 7.70 7.85 -10.12
CA ILE A 73 8.74 7.54 -9.14
C ILE A 73 10.00 8.27 -9.58
N SER A 74 10.50 9.18 -8.73
CA SER A 74 11.70 9.95 -9.04
C SER A 74 12.97 9.07 -9.01
N GLN A 75 14.04 9.53 -9.66
CA GLN A 75 15.32 8.81 -9.66
C GLN A 75 15.88 8.63 -8.24
N ASP A 76 15.68 9.60 -7.34
CA ASP A 76 16.08 9.47 -5.93
C ASP A 76 15.42 8.26 -5.26
N VAL A 77 14.12 8.07 -5.50
CA VAL A 77 13.39 6.91 -4.97
C VAL A 77 13.90 5.60 -5.57
N VAL A 78 14.16 5.59 -6.89
CA VAL A 78 14.72 4.43 -7.61
C VAL A 78 16.07 4.04 -7.00
N ASP A 79 16.94 5.01 -6.73
CA ASP A 79 18.27 4.78 -6.19
C ASP A 79 18.20 4.29 -4.74
N ARG A 80 17.36 4.91 -3.90
CA ARG A 80 17.18 4.53 -2.48
C ARG A 80 16.63 3.11 -2.32
N LEU A 81 15.68 2.73 -3.16
CA LEU A 81 15.09 1.38 -3.16
C LEU A 81 15.88 0.37 -4.00
N ASP A 82 16.99 0.79 -4.64
CA ASP A 82 17.80 -0.02 -5.57
C ASP A 82 16.93 -0.78 -6.59
N ILE A 83 16.00 -0.05 -7.22
CA ILE A 83 15.06 -0.57 -8.20
C ILE A 83 15.77 -0.75 -9.54
N LYS A 84 15.86 -2.00 -10.00
CA LYS A 84 16.44 -2.37 -11.30
C LYS A 84 15.41 -2.85 -12.30
N ASN A 85 14.30 -3.41 -11.80
CA ASN A 85 13.20 -3.91 -12.60
C ASN A 85 11.86 -3.35 -12.08
N ARG A 86 11.13 -2.63 -12.95
CA ARG A 86 9.82 -2.05 -12.63
C ARG A 86 8.75 -3.10 -12.34
N GLU A 87 8.84 -4.29 -12.94
CA GLU A 87 7.92 -5.41 -12.71
C GLU A 87 8.08 -6.02 -11.31
N LYS A 88 9.14 -5.66 -10.60
CA LYS A 88 9.43 -6.12 -9.24
C LYS A 88 9.02 -5.10 -8.18
N ILE A 89 8.30 -4.06 -8.58
CA ILE A 89 7.75 -3.08 -7.67
C ILE A 89 6.35 -3.54 -7.25
N LEU A 90 6.13 -3.66 -5.95
CA LEU A 90 4.80 -3.76 -5.37
C LEU A 90 4.41 -2.40 -4.82
N VAL A 91 3.15 -2.01 -5.04
CA VAL A 91 2.57 -0.78 -4.50
C VAL A 91 1.35 -1.13 -3.68
N THR A 92 1.25 -0.57 -2.48
CA THR A 92 0.08 -0.69 -1.62
C THR A 92 -0.13 0.62 -0.87
N ASN A 93 -1.37 0.91 -0.45
CA ASN A 93 -1.69 2.17 0.18
C ASN A 93 -2.40 1.93 1.52
N MET A 94 -2.08 2.76 2.52
CA MET A 94 -2.70 2.66 3.84
C MET A 94 -4.19 2.98 3.80
N VAL A 95 -4.97 2.20 4.52
CA VAL A 95 -6.41 2.37 4.69
C VAL A 95 -6.68 2.88 6.11
N ARG A 96 -7.63 3.80 6.22
CA ARG A 96 -8.23 4.19 7.49
C ARG A 96 -9.61 3.55 7.59
N ILE A 97 -9.83 2.74 8.61
CA ILE A 97 -11.11 2.07 8.91
C ILE A 97 -11.70 2.70 10.18
N PRO A 98 -12.74 3.55 10.08
CA PRO A 98 -13.41 4.09 11.26
C PRO A 98 -14.10 2.99 12.07
N GLN A 99 -13.87 2.92 13.39
CA GLN A 99 -14.40 1.86 14.26
C GLN A 99 -15.93 1.75 14.21
N ASN A 100 -16.63 2.88 14.14
CA ASN A 100 -18.10 2.93 14.21
C ASN A 100 -18.78 3.04 12.84
N ASN A 101 -18.00 3.23 11.78
CA ASN A 101 -18.55 3.34 10.43
C ASN A 101 -17.55 2.82 9.37
N PRO A 102 -17.41 1.49 9.23
CA PRO A 102 -16.50 0.91 8.23
C PRO A 102 -16.83 1.32 6.79
N GLN A 103 -18.08 1.74 6.50
CA GLN A 103 -18.50 2.22 5.19
C GLN A 103 -17.86 3.57 4.81
N GLU A 104 -17.32 4.30 5.78
CA GLU A 104 -16.53 5.52 5.59
C GLU A 104 -15.02 5.26 5.52
N MET A 105 -14.63 4.02 5.21
CA MET A 105 -13.22 3.71 5.01
C MET A 105 -12.62 4.56 3.87
N THR A 106 -11.40 5.02 4.11
CA THR A 106 -10.67 5.86 3.17
C THR A 106 -9.30 5.24 2.90
N ILE A 107 -8.80 5.40 1.69
CA ILE A 107 -7.45 5.01 1.30
C ILE A 107 -6.61 6.27 1.11
N ASN A 108 -5.35 6.23 1.56
CA ASN A 108 -4.41 7.31 1.39
C ASN A 108 -3.71 7.17 0.03
N LEU A 109 -4.23 7.84 -1.01
CA LEU A 109 -3.63 7.84 -2.35
C LEU A 109 -2.47 8.82 -2.50
N LEU A 110 -2.26 9.71 -1.53
CA LEU A 110 -1.16 10.68 -1.55
C LEU A 110 0.17 10.08 -1.07
N ALA A 111 0.13 8.99 -0.30
CA ALA A 111 1.32 8.39 0.30
C ALA A 111 1.39 6.86 0.11
N PRO A 112 1.60 6.36 -1.13
CA PRO A 112 1.79 4.94 -1.40
C PRO A 112 3.03 4.39 -0.68
N ILE A 113 2.96 3.11 -0.33
CA ILE A 113 4.09 2.30 0.08
C ILE A 113 4.63 1.60 -1.17
N ILE A 114 5.88 1.85 -1.47
CA ILE A 114 6.61 1.25 -2.59
C ILE A 114 7.54 0.18 -2.01
N VAL A 115 7.45 -1.04 -2.54
CA VAL A 115 8.27 -2.17 -2.14
C VAL A 115 9.03 -2.68 -3.35
N ASN A 116 10.36 -2.72 -3.26
CA ASN A 116 11.15 -3.51 -4.18
C ASN A 116 11.15 -4.96 -3.70
N THR A 117 10.46 -5.83 -4.45
CA THR A 117 10.28 -7.23 -4.07
C THR A 117 11.54 -8.09 -4.23
N GLU A 118 12.56 -7.62 -4.96
CA GLU A 118 13.84 -8.34 -5.12
C GLU A 118 14.74 -8.21 -3.90
N ASN A 119 14.83 -7.00 -3.32
CA ASN A 119 15.72 -6.72 -2.19
C ASN A 119 14.97 -6.43 -0.87
N ARG A 120 13.63 -6.46 -0.91
CA ARG A 120 12.72 -6.17 0.21
C ARG A 120 12.86 -4.79 0.83
N LYS A 121 13.50 -3.84 0.16
CA LYS A 121 13.49 -2.44 0.59
C LYS A 121 12.11 -1.84 0.34
N ALA A 122 11.64 -1.07 1.30
CA ALA A 122 10.35 -0.42 1.25
C ALA A 122 10.44 1.03 1.70
N MET A 123 9.54 1.86 1.20
CA MET A 123 9.42 3.27 1.58
C MET A 123 7.98 3.75 1.43
N GLN A 124 7.52 4.58 2.36
CA GLN A 124 6.32 5.39 2.13
C GLN A 124 6.71 6.66 1.37
N LEU A 125 6.29 6.74 0.11
CA LEU A 125 6.54 7.87 -0.77
C LEU A 125 5.40 8.87 -0.66
N VAL A 126 5.66 10.10 -0.25
CA VAL A 126 4.68 11.19 -0.33
C VAL A 126 4.73 11.78 -1.74
N LEU A 127 3.60 11.77 -2.45
CA LEU A 127 3.50 12.27 -3.82
C LEU A 127 3.40 13.79 -3.82
N ASP A 128 4.44 14.46 -4.32
CA ASP A 128 4.43 15.89 -4.56
C ASP A 128 3.59 16.22 -5.81
N ARG A 129 2.85 17.33 -5.76
CA ARG A 129 2.09 17.88 -6.92
C ARG A 129 1.12 16.89 -7.57
N SER A 130 0.42 16.10 -6.76
CA SER A 130 -0.66 15.22 -7.24
C SER A 130 -2.04 15.77 -6.86
N ASP A 131 -3.05 15.37 -7.64
CA ASP A 131 -4.47 15.61 -7.30
C ASP A 131 -5.02 14.57 -6.31
N TYR A 132 -4.16 13.69 -5.78
CA TYR A 132 -4.55 12.66 -4.83
C TYR A 132 -4.71 13.22 -3.42
N SER A 133 -5.60 12.57 -2.66
CA SER A 133 -5.93 12.98 -1.30
C SER A 133 -5.48 11.94 -0.28
N LEU A 134 -5.20 12.41 0.95
CA LEU A 134 -4.94 11.56 2.11
C LEU A 134 -6.16 10.72 2.53
N ARG A 135 -7.36 11.11 2.12
CA ARG A 135 -8.64 10.52 2.50
C ARG A 135 -9.53 10.36 1.28
N HIS A 136 -9.19 9.42 0.42
CA HIS A 136 -10.02 9.07 -0.73
C HIS A 136 -11.05 8.02 -0.29
N MET A 137 -12.35 8.33 -0.42
CA MET A 137 -13.42 7.42 0.02
C MET A 137 -13.52 6.21 -0.91
N ILE A 138 -13.35 5.00 -0.36
CA ILE A 138 -13.33 3.78 -1.17
C ILE A 138 -14.70 3.52 -1.84
N ARG A 139 -15.80 3.86 -1.17
CA ARG A 139 -17.16 3.65 -1.68
C ARG A 139 -17.52 4.53 -2.87
N GLU A 140 -16.90 5.71 -3.00
CA GLU A 140 -17.20 6.62 -4.11
C GLU A 140 -16.80 6.00 -5.46
N GLU A 141 -15.68 5.28 -5.51
CA GLU A 141 -15.22 4.58 -6.71
C GLU A 141 -16.03 3.30 -6.99
N ALA A 142 -16.44 2.57 -5.95
CA ALA A 142 -17.28 1.37 -6.10
C ALA A 142 -18.66 1.68 -6.74
N ASN A 143 -19.12 2.93 -6.61
CA ASN A 143 -20.40 3.39 -7.16
C ASN A 143 -20.27 4.11 -8.51
N LYS A 144 -19.06 4.28 -9.06
CA LYS A 144 -18.90 4.86 -10.39
C LYS A 144 -19.31 3.84 -11.45
N PRO A 145 -20.13 4.23 -12.45
CA PRO A 145 -20.38 3.36 -13.59
C PRO A 145 -19.06 3.05 -14.27
N VAL A 146 -18.81 1.76 -14.53
CA VAL A 146 -17.68 1.33 -15.36
C VAL A 146 -17.86 1.98 -16.73
N ALA A 147 -16.93 2.86 -17.12
CA ALA A 147 -16.96 3.44 -18.45
C ALA A 147 -16.69 2.32 -19.47
N THR A 148 -17.75 1.84 -20.14
CA THR A 148 -17.62 0.95 -21.29
C THR A 148 -17.09 1.80 -22.45
N ASN A 149 -15.79 1.67 -22.75
CA ASN A 149 -15.26 2.17 -24.02
C ASN A 149 -15.71 1.22 -25.13
N GLU A 150 -16.95 1.34 -25.57
CA GLU A 150 -17.34 0.84 -26.89
C GLU A 150 -16.81 1.84 -27.92
N GLY A 151 -15.78 1.41 -28.65
CA GLY A 151 -15.12 2.21 -29.66
C GLY A 151 -16.11 2.66 -30.74
N GLU A 152 -16.09 3.96 -31.03
CA GLU A 152 -16.60 4.51 -32.27
C GLU A 152 -15.85 3.85 -33.44
N ILE A 153 -16.51 2.89 -34.10
CA ILE A 153 -16.12 2.47 -35.45
C ILE A 153 -16.57 3.61 -36.37
N CYS A 154 -15.68 4.56 -36.62
CA CYS A 154 -15.77 5.43 -37.79
C CYS A 154 -15.80 4.54 -39.03
N SER A 155 -16.96 4.46 -39.68
CA SER A 155 -17.11 3.89 -41.02
C SER A 155 -17.25 5.05 -42.01
N SER A 156 -16.47 4.96 -43.08
CA SER A 156 -16.27 5.97 -44.12
C SER A 156 -17.49 6.22 -44.98
#